data_AF-A0A916ZL88-F1
#
_entry.id   AF-A0A916ZL88-F1
#
_cell.length_a   1.000
_cell.length_b   1.000
_cell.length_c   1.000
_cell.angle_alpha   90.00
_cell.angle_beta   90.00
_cell.angle_gamma   90.00
#
_symmetry.space_group_name_H-M   'P 1'
#
loop_
_entity.id
_entity.type
_entity.pdbx_description
1 polymer ?
#
loop_
_entity_poly.entity_id
_entity_poly.type
_entity_poly.pdbx_seq_one_letter_code
_entity_poly.pdbx_strand_id
1 'polypeptide(L)'
;MNEAQDAIAKATGHRDWHDLASAPMEANGQVDDQAAIACVIAVSDALGIGTGAVQYALTKSRVLTGMTLERSLSIQARAWRERLFGAGGRGRPGTVVRVRSPGENQPGYLLRQGRPTYVMLDGGVGMRADFEVKTPRQALADFVPSRLWLPYGFWTLADGAVVTFSRDYMPMWRSANDGTERMDPWLRIEDIMSKTHFSTQAGTVDWAGGRAREMALAHLDERRITCLPRLVDVMGEMLAPFVETVGDAVARLRGATAEAA
;
A
#
# COMPACT_ATOMS: atom_id res chain seq x y z
N MET A 1 14.74 14.23 -16.17
CA MET A 1 15.62 13.07 -15.96
C MET A 1 16.68 13.33 -14.87
N ASN A 2 17.23 14.54 -14.78
CA ASN A 2 18.22 14.92 -13.77
C ASN A 2 17.71 14.91 -12.32
N GLU A 3 16.48 15.37 -12.07
CA GLU A 3 15.94 15.56 -10.71
C GLU A 3 15.79 14.26 -9.91
N ALA A 4 15.35 13.16 -10.55
CA ALA A 4 15.23 11.86 -9.89
C ALA A 4 16.59 11.31 -9.47
N GLN A 5 17.60 11.44 -10.36
CA GLN A 5 18.96 10.97 -10.10
C GLN A 5 19.61 11.77 -8.98
N ASP A 6 19.44 13.10 -8.99
CA ASP A 6 19.90 13.97 -7.92
C ASP A 6 19.20 13.70 -6.58
N ALA A 7 17.89 13.45 -6.61
CA ALA A 7 17.12 13.10 -5.41
C ALA A 7 17.57 11.77 -4.80
N ILE A 8 17.80 10.74 -5.64
CA ILE A 8 18.35 9.45 -5.19
C ILE A 8 19.73 9.67 -4.56
N ALA A 9 20.65 10.35 -5.27
CA ALA A 9 22.01 10.56 -4.79
C ALA A 9 22.04 11.29 -3.44
N LYS A 10 21.29 12.38 -3.30
CA LYS A 10 21.22 13.14 -2.04
C LYS A 10 20.62 12.31 -0.91
N ALA A 11 19.56 11.54 -1.20
CA ALA A 11 18.91 10.71 -0.19
C ALA A 11 19.77 9.54 0.28
N THR A 12 20.68 9.05 -0.55
CA THR A 12 21.67 8.03 -0.18
C THR A 12 22.96 8.62 0.41
N GLY A 13 23.01 9.94 0.62
CA GLY A 13 24.15 10.62 1.27
C GLY A 13 25.28 11.04 0.32
N HIS A 14 25.06 10.97 -0.99
CA HIS A 14 26.00 11.40 -2.02
C HIS A 14 25.71 12.82 -2.50
N ARG A 15 26.73 13.48 -3.07
CA ARG A 15 26.61 14.87 -3.54
C ARG A 15 25.72 14.99 -4.78
N ASP A 16 25.94 14.08 -5.72
CA ASP A 16 25.29 14.03 -7.03
C ASP A 16 25.32 12.59 -7.57
N TRP A 17 24.66 12.39 -8.72
CA TRP A 17 24.60 11.07 -9.35
C TRP A 17 25.98 10.51 -9.74
N HIS A 18 26.93 11.37 -10.11
CA HIS A 18 28.26 10.92 -10.51
C HIS A 18 29.03 10.36 -9.30
N ASP A 19 28.92 11.03 -8.15
CA ASP A 19 29.46 10.58 -6.87
C ASP A 19 28.86 9.23 -6.45
N LEU A 20 27.54 9.07 -6.59
CA LEU A 20 26.86 7.79 -6.33
C LEU A 20 27.33 6.69 -7.31
N ALA A 21 27.36 6.97 -8.61
CA ALA A 21 27.73 5.99 -9.63
C ALA A 21 29.21 5.58 -9.56
N SER A 22 30.06 6.43 -9.00
CA SER A 22 31.49 6.16 -8.79
C SER A 22 31.78 5.47 -7.46
N ALA A 23 30.80 5.40 -6.55
CA ALA A 23 30.96 4.72 -5.28
C ALA A 23 31.10 3.20 -5.51
N PRO A 24 31.99 2.51 -4.78
CA PRO A 24 32.05 1.05 -4.84
C PRO A 24 30.68 0.50 -4.41
N MET A 25 29.98 -0.14 -5.35
CA MET A 25 28.75 -0.87 -5.03
C MET A 25 29.12 -1.94 -3.99
N GLU A 26 28.68 -1.78 -2.75
CA GLU A 26 28.70 -2.88 -1.80
C GLU A 26 27.83 -4.00 -2.39
N ALA A 27 28.51 -5.05 -2.85
CA ALA A 27 27.87 -6.20 -3.46
C ALA A 27 26.95 -6.84 -2.42
N ASN A 28 25.64 -6.81 -2.68
CA ASN A 28 24.59 -7.55 -1.98
C ASN A 28 24.16 -7.03 -0.60
N GLY A 29 24.44 -5.76 -0.24
CA GLY A 29 23.84 -5.15 0.94
C GLY A 29 22.34 -4.90 0.77
N GLN A 30 21.53 -5.29 1.75
CA GLN A 30 20.17 -4.77 1.90
C GLN A 30 20.27 -3.28 2.28
N VAL A 31 19.66 -2.39 1.50
CA VAL A 31 19.58 -0.96 1.85
C VAL A 31 18.95 -0.81 3.24
N ASP A 32 19.43 0.08 4.10
CA ASP A 32 18.80 0.34 5.40
C ASP A 32 17.37 0.91 5.23
N ASP A 33 16.47 0.61 6.17
CA ASP A 33 15.07 1.05 6.06
C ASP A 33 14.90 2.56 6.17
N GLN A 34 15.72 3.26 6.98
CA GLN A 34 15.67 4.73 7.04
C GLN A 34 16.12 5.33 5.71
N ALA A 35 17.22 4.80 5.15
CA ALA A 35 17.71 5.24 3.85
C ALA A 35 16.69 4.97 2.74
N ALA A 36 16.03 3.81 2.76
CA ALA A 36 14.98 3.48 1.80
C ALA A 36 13.78 4.44 1.90
N ILE A 37 13.32 4.76 3.12
CA ILE A 37 12.22 5.72 3.34
C ILE A 37 12.62 7.12 2.88
N ALA A 38 13.81 7.59 3.26
CA ALA A 38 14.32 8.89 2.85
C ALA A 38 14.41 9.01 1.31
N CYS A 39 14.88 7.94 0.64
CA CYS A 39 14.94 7.89 -0.82
C CYS A 39 13.56 7.91 -1.47
N VAL A 40 12.62 7.10 -0.98
CA VAL A 40 11.23 7.11 -1.48
C VAL A 40 10.60 8.49 -1.33
N ILE A 41 10.78 9.13 -0.18
CA ILE A 41 10.23 10.46 0.10
C ILE A 41 10.90 11.53 -0.77
N ALA A 42 12.23 11.55 -0.86
CA ALA A 42 12.96 12.57 -1.61
C ALA A 42 12.62 12.52 -3.10
N VAL A 43 12.52 11.32 -3.68
CA VAL A 43 12.14 11.15 -5.09
C VAL A 43 10.65 11.48 -5.30
N SER A 44 9.78 11.13 -4.34
CA SER A 44 8.36 11.48 -4.37
C SER A 44 8.16 13.00 -4.39
N ASP A 45 8.83 13.73 -3.50
CA ASP A 45 8.82 15.19 -3.45
C ASP A 45 9.37 15.81 -4.73
N ALA A 46 10.52 15.32 -5.21
CA ALA A 46 11.19 15.87 -6.39
C ALA A 46 10.36 15.72 -7.67
N LEU A 47 9.64 14.61 -7.81
CA LEU A 47 8.87 14.29 -9.01
C LEU A 47 7.38 14.62 -8.88
N GLY A 48 6.90 14.97 -7.69
CA GLY A 48 5.48 15.21 -7.44
C GLY A 48 4.60 13.96 -7.63
N ILE A 49 5.16 12.75 -7.50
CA ILE A 49 4.42 11.48 -7.66
C ILE A 49 4.30 10.74 -6.33
N GLY A 50 3.26 9.92 -6.18
CA GLY A 50 2.98 9.20 -4.92
C GLY A 50 4.09 8.24 -4.49
N THR A 51 4.29 8.11 -3.17
CA THR A 51 5.36 7.30 -2.57
C THR A 51 5.32 5.82 -2.98
N GLY A 52 4.14 5.23 -3.16
CA GLY A 52 4.04 3.83 -3.59
C GLY A 52 4.42 3.61 -5.05
N ALA A 53 4.23 4.60 -5.93
CA ALA A 53 4.74 4.55 -7.31
C ALA A 53 6.27 4.65 -7.34
N VAL A 54 6.84 5.55 -6.53
CA VAL A 54 8.29 5.67 -6.35
C VAL A 54 8.90 4.38 -5.81
N GLN A 55 8.35 3.84 -4.73
CA GLN A 55 8.85 2.60 -4.12
C GLN A 55 8.86 1.45 -5.13
N TYR A 56 7.79 1.31 -5.93
CA TYR A 56 7.72 0.34 -7.02
C TYR A 56 8.84 0.56 -8.06
N ALA A 57 9.01 1.78 -8.55
CA ALA A 57 10.03 2.11 -9.55
C ALA A 57 11.46 1.88 -9.04
N LEU A 58 11.76 2.30 -7.81
CA LEU A 58 13.07 2.09 -7.18
C LEU A 58 13.37 0.61 -6.91
N THR A 59 12.34 -0.18 -6.58
CA THR A 59 12.49 -1.64 -6.42
C THR A 59 12.76 -2.32 -7.77
N LYS A 60 12.00 -1.98 -8.82
CA LYS A 60 12.16 -2.57 -10.16
C LYS A 60 13.49 -2.19 -10.82
N SER A 61 13.99 -0.99 -10.55
CA SER A 61 15.33 -0.54 -10.99
C SER A 61 16.48 -1.06 -10.13
N ARG A 62 16.19 -1.85 -9.08
CA ARG A 62 17.16 -2.41 -8.13
C ARG A 62 17.94 -1.35 -7.32
N VAL A 63 17.43 -0.12 -7.24
CA VAL A 63 17.95 0.89 -6.30
C VAL A 63 17.63 0.47 -4.87
N LEU A 64 16.40 -0.02 -4.63
CA LEU A 64 16.04 -0.67 -3.37
C LEU A 64 16.23 -2.18 -3.52
N THR A 65 17.30 -2.71 -2.92
CA THR A 65 17.63 -4.14 -2.89
C THR A 65 17.09 -4.81 -1.62
N GLY A 66 16.95 -6.14 -1.64
CA GLY A 66 16.51 -6.92 -0.48
C GLY A 66 15.06 -6.61 -0.05
N MET A 67 14.18 -6.30 -1.00
CA MET A 67 12.79 -5.96 -0.72
C MET A 67 11.95 -7.24 -0.55
N THR A 68 11.36 -7.40 0.64
CA THR A 68 10.26 -8.33 0.90
C THR A 68 8.93 -7.58 0.91
N LEU A 69 7.81 -8.31 0.86
CA LEU A 69 6.49 -7.69 0.97
C LEU A 69 6.31 -6.98 2.32
N GLU A 70 6.68 -7.64 3.43
CA GLU A 70 6.61 -7.06 4.78
C GLU A 70 7.42 -5.76 4.89
N ARG A 71 8.64 -5.78 4.35
CA ARG A 71 9.50 -4.60 4.32
C ARG A 71 8.91 -3.48 3.47
N SER A 72 8.31 -3.82 2.33
CA SER A 72 7.62 -2.85 1.49
C SER A 72 6.46 -2.19 2.23
N LEU A 73 5.65 -2.97 2.96
CA LEU A 73 4.55 -2.48 3.79
C LEU A 73 5.05 -1.54 4.90
N SER A 74 6.13 -1.92 5.60
CA SER A 74 6.74 -1.10 6.66
C SER A 74 7.23 0.25 6.14
N ILE A 75 8.00 0.25 5.05
CA ILE A 75 8.51 1.48 4.41
C ILE A 75 7.34 2.38 3.98
N GLN A 76 6.30 1.81 3.36
CA GLN A 76 5.16 2.59 2.88
C GLN A 76 4.34 3.21 4.02
N ALA A 77 4.07 2.44 5.09
CA ALA A 77 3.36 2.95 6.26
C ALA A 77 4.09 4.13 6.92
N ARG A 78 5.43 4.03 7.00
CA ARG A 78 6.27 5.11 7.53
C ARG A 78 6.32 6.32 6.59
N ALA A 79 6.42 6.10 5.28
CA ALA A 79 6.34 7.18 4.29
C ALA A 79 5.01 7.93 4.37
N TRP A 80 3.89 7.24 4.60
CA TRP A 80 2.61 7.90 4.86
C TRP A 80 2.62 8.73 6.13
N ARG A 81 3.18 8.23 7.22
CA ARG A 81 3.28 9.02 8.46
C ARG A 81 4.01 10.34 8.23
N GLU A 82 5.11 10.31 7.48
CA GLU A 82 5.92 11.50 7.23
C GLU A 82 5.28 12.48 6.24
N ARG A 83 4.60 11.99 5.19
CA ARG A 83 4.16 12.85 4.08
C ARG A 83 2.65 13.01 3.93
N LEU A 84 1.88 12.02 4.37
CA LEU A 84 0.44 12.03 4.20
C LEU A 84 -0.29 12.39 5.50
N PHE A 85 0.09 11.78 6.63
CA PHE A 85 -0.64 11.92 7.88
C PHE A 85 -0.06 13.02 8.79
N GLY A 86 1.26 13.24 8.73
CA GLY A 86 1.97 14.08 9.68
C GLY A 86 1.89 13.55 11.13
N ALA A 87 2.20 14.41 12.10
CA ALA A 87 2.15 14.03 13.52
C ALA A 87 0.72 13.70 13.96
N GLY A 88 0.53 12.46 14.44
CA GLY A 88 -0.74 11.98 14.97
C GLY A 88 -1.19 12.75 16.20
N GLY A 89 -2.50 12.78 16.44
CA GLY A 89 -3.09 13.49 17.57
C GLY A 89 -4.59 13.28 17.68
N ARG A 90 -5.16 13.63 18.83
CA ARG A 90 -6.60 13.48 19.05
C ARG A 90 -7.39 14.23 17.98
N GLY A 91 -8.28 13.52 17.29
CA GLY A 91 -9.14 14.09 16.26
C GLY A 91 -8.50 14.35 14.91
N ARG A 92 -7.19 14.15 14.76
CA ARG A 92 -6.48 14.39 13.50
C ARG A 92 -6.64 13.21 12.55
N PRO A 93 -7.14 13.42 11.31
CA PRO A 93 -7.11 12.40 10.27
C PRO A 93 -5.70 11.80 10.08
N GLY A 94 -5.63 10.53 9.73
CA GLY A 94 -4.38 9.78 9.64
C GLY A 94 -3.79 9.38 11.00
N THR A 95 -4.42 9.70 12.13
CA THR A 95 -3.97 9.19 13.45
C THR A 95 -4.38 7.74 13.65
N VAL A 96 -3.45 6.87 14.05
CA VAL A 96 -3.79 5.50 14.44
C VAL A 96 -4.50 5.52 15.80
N VAL A 97 -5.77 5.14 15.79
CA VAL A 97 -6.66 5.04 16.95
C VAL A 97 -6.92 3.59 17.32
N ARG A 98 -7.36 3.34 18.54
CA ARG A 98 -7.90 2.05 18.97
C ARG A 98 -9.43 2.09 18.85
N VAL A 99 -9.99 1.19 18.05
CA VAL A 99 -11.43 0.98 17.97
C VAL A 99 -11.82 -0.10 18.97
N ARG A 100 -12.70 0.25 19.90
CA ARG A 100 -13.24 -0.61 20.95
C ARG A 100 -14.75 -0.73 20.77
N SER A 101 -15.15 -1.80 20.11
CA SER A 101 -16.55 -2.25 20.04
C SER A 101 -16.63 -3.63 20.71
N PRO A 102 -17.80 -4.11 21.14
CA PRO A 102 -17.92 -5.45 21.72
C PRO A 102 -17.32 -6.52 20.78
N GLY A 103 -16.29 -7.24 21.24
CA GLY A 103 -15.57 -8.24 20.42
C GLY A 103 -14.50 -7.68 19.47
N GLU A 104 -14.29 -6.36 19.43
CA GLU A 104 -13.34 -5.70 18.52
C GLU A 104 -12.40 -4.78 19.31
N ASN A 105 -11.08 -5.01 19.23
CA ASN A 105 -10.06 -4.19 19.87
C ASN A 105 -8.86 -3.95 18.94
N GLN A 106 -9.13 -3.44 17.75
CA GLN A 106 -8.13 -3.34 16.68
C GLN A 106 -7.69 -1.89 16.40
N PRO A 107 -6.46 -1.70 15.92
CA PRO A 107 -6.02 -0.40 15.42
C PRO A 107 -6.73 -0.04 14.11
N GLY A 108 -6.87 1.26 13.86
CA GLY A 108 -7.35 1.81 12.59
C GLY A 108 -6.89 3.25 12.42
N TYR A 109 -6.82 3.74 11.19
CA TYR A 109 -6.60 5.16 10.95
C TYR A 109 -7.90 5.92 11.12
N LEU A 110 -7.87 7.02 11.86
CA LEU A 110 -8.96 7.98 11.86
C LEU A 110 -9.02 8.64 10.48
N LEU A 111 -10.13 8.48 9.76
CA LEU A 111 -10.36 9.18 8.49
C LEU A 111 -11.05 10.53 8.75
N ARG A 112 -12.09 10.51 9.59
CA ARG A 112 -12.88 11.69 9.94
C ARG A 112 -13.43 11.56 11.34
N GLN A 113 -13.14 12.54 12.19
CA GLN A 113 -13.77 12.63 13.51
C GLN A 113 -15.18 13.22 13.36
N GLY A 114 -16.15 12.64 14.09
CA GLY A 114 -17.52 13.16 14.09
C GLY A 114 -18.51 12.25 14.79
N ARG A 115 -19.80 12.52 14.55
CA ARG A 115 -20.93 11.70 14.98
C ARG A 115 -21.76 11.35 13.74
N PRO A 116 -21.37 10.33 12.96
CA PRO A 116 -20.45 9.25 13.33
C PRO A 116 -18.96 9.52 13.01
N THR A 117 -18.07 8.74 13.63
CA THR A 117 -16.62 8.74 13.36
C THR A 117 -16.28 7.68 12.32
N TYR A 118 -15.44 8.02 11.35
CA TYR A 118 -15.04 7.13 10.26
C TYR A 118 -13.57 6.72 10.42
N VAL A 119 -13.32 5.43 10.27
CA VAL A 119 -11.99 4.82 10.46
C VAL A 119 -11.66 3.87 9.32
N MET A 120 -10.38 3.78 8.95
CA MET A 120 -9.84 2.72 8.09
C MET A 120 -9.21 1.65 8.98
N LEU A 121 -9.89 0.52 9.10
CA LEU A 121 -9.42 -0.66 9.81
C LEU A 121 -8.58 -1.52 8.85
N ASP A 122 -7.86 -2.50 9.38
CA ASP A 122 -7.19 -3.50 8.53
C ASP A 122 -8.17 -4.19 7.55
N GLY A 123 -9.40 -4.41 8.03
CA GLY A 123 -10.50 -5.01 7.29
C GLY A 123 -11.18 -4.12 6.23
N GLY A 124 -10.95 -2.81 6.25
CA GLY A 124 -11.62 -1.81 5.41
C GLY A 124 -12.23 -0.65 6.20
N VAL A 125 -13.03 0.17 5.51
CA VAL A 125 -13.65 1.36 6.10
C VAL A 125 -14.77 0.96 7.06
N GLY A 126 -14.82 1.61 8.22
CA GLY A 126 -15.85 1.41 9.22
C GLY A 126 -16.37 2.73 9.77
N MET A 127 -17.68 2.75 10.04
CA MET A 127 -18.37 3.79 10.79
C MET A 127 -18.49 3.34 12.25
N ARG A 128 -18.14 4.22 13.19
CA ARG A 128 -18.15 3.93 14.64
C ARG A 128 -18.75 5.10 15.42
N ALA A 129 -19.29 4.79 16.59
CA ALA A 129 -19.65 5.83 17.54
C ALA A 129 -18.36 6.49 18.09
N ASP A 130 -18.45 7.78 18.43
CA ASP A 130 -17.30 8.56 18.90
C ASP A 130 -16.66 7.98 20.18
N PHE A 131 -17.46 7.36 21.05
CA PHE A 131 -16.97 6.72 22.28
C PHE A 131 -16.24 5.38 22.05
N GLU A 132 -16.44 4.74 20.90
CA GLU A 132 -15.75 3.49 20.53
C GLU A 132 -14.32 3.78 20.04
N VAL A 133 -14.03 5.01 19.63
CA VAL A 133 -12.77 5.40 19.00
C VAL A 133 -11.89 6.14 20.01
N LYS A 134 -10.78 5.53 20.43
CA LYS A 134 -9.86 6.10 21.42
C LYS A 134 -8.50 6.39 20.79
N THR A 135 -8.04 7.63 20.90
CA THR A 135 -6.63 7.97 20.66
C THR A 135 -5.81 7.55 21.88
N PRO A 136 -4.91 6.56 21.77
CA PRO A 136 -4.11 6.12 22.91
C PRO A 136 -3.06 7.17 23.31
N ARG A 137 -2.59 7.13 24.56
CA ARG A 137 -1.55 8.04 25.04
C ARG A 137 -0.20 7.81 24.36
N GLN A 138 0.16 6.54 24.17
CA GLN A 138 1.30 6.15 23.38
C GLN A 138 0.84 5.93 21.95
N ALA A 139 1.52 6.56 20.99
CA ALA A 139 1.22 6.37 19.58
C ALA A 139 1.33 4.88 19.20
N LEU A 140 0.34 4.38 18.47
CA LEU A 140 0.40 3.04 17.89
C LEU A 140 1.22 3.10 16.60
N ALA A 141 1.83 1.96 16.24
CA ALA A 141 2.56 1.84 14.99
C ALA A 141 1.63 2.03 13.79
N ASP A 142 2.15 2.72 12.77
CA ASP A 142 1.54 2.78 11.45
C ASP A 142 1.59 1.42 10.76
N PHE A 143 0.61 1.15 9.90
CA PHE A 143 0.50 -0.06 9.10
C PHE A 143 -0.17 0.23 7.76
N VAL A 144 -0.02 -0.67 6.78
CA VAL A 144 -0.80 -0.64 5.54
C VAL A 144 -1.99 -1.60 5.70
N PRO A 145 -3.25 -1.13 5.68
CA PRO A 145 -4.41 -1.99 5.84
C PRO A 145 -4.44 -3.13 4.82
N SER A 146 -4.63 -4.37 5.28
CA SER A 146 -4.70 -5.56 4.41
C SER A 146 -5.77 -5.43 3.33
N ARG A 147 -6.81 -4.62 3.54
CA ARG A 147 -7.81 -4.28 2.52
C ARG A 147 -7.19 -3.74 1.22
N LEU A 148 -6.05 -3.06 1.31
CA LEU A 148 -5.41 -2.39 0.18
C LEU A 148 -4.33 -3.23 -0.51
N TRP A 149 -3.83 -4.32 0.10
CA TRP A 149 -2.70 -5.08 -0.44
C TRP A 149 -2.83 -6.59 -0.39
N LEU A 150 -3.69 -7.15 0.46
CA LEU A 150 -3.87 -8.60 0.54
C LEU A 150 -4.98 -9.03 -0.46
N PRO A 151 -4.68 -9.93 -1.40
CA PRO A 151 -5.67 -10.43 -2.35
C PRO A 151 -6.85 -11.10 -1.67
N TYR A 152 -8.06 -10.82 -2.17
CA TYR A 152 -9.26 -11.56 -1.82
C TYR A 152 -9.37 -12.88 -2.59
N GLY A 153 -8.82 -12.88 -3.79
CA GLY A 153 -8.89 -13.98 -4.73
C GLY A 153 -8.13 -13.65 -6.01
N PHE A 154 -8.32 -14.48 -7.02
CA PHE A 154 -7.74 -14.28 -8.35
C PHE A 154 -8.69 -14.73 -9.45
N TRP A 155 -8.54 -14.10 -10.62
CA TRP A 155 -9.13 -14.47 -11.89
C TRP A 155 -8.10 -15.19 -12.74
N THR A 156 -8.50 -16.26 -13.40
CA THR A 156 -7.73 -16.87 -14.48
C THR A 156 -8.33 -16.41 -15.80
N LEU A 157 -7.49 -15.84 -16.66
CA LEU A 157 -7.89 -15.30 -17.96
C LEU A 157 -7.75 -16.34 -19.08
N ALA A 158 -8.33 -16.05 -20.25
CA ALA A 158 -8.28 -16.95 -21.41
C ALA A 158 -6.86 -17.23 -21.93
N ASP A 159 -5.94 -16.28 -21.77
CA ASP A 159 -4.51 -16.42 -22.10
C ASP A 159 -3.72 -17.23 -21.04
N GLY A 160 -4.38 -17.68 -19.98
CA GLY A 160 -3.76 -18.38 -18.85
C GLY A 160 -3.14 -17.45 -17.80
N ALA A 161 -3.16 -16.13 -18.01
CA ALA A 161 -2.68 -15.19 -17.01
C ALA A 161 -3.57 -15.18 -15.77
N VAL A 162 -2.97 -14.87 -14.62
CA VAL A 162 -3.68 -14.78 -13.34
C VAL A 162 -3.69 -13.35 -12.87
N VAL A 163 -4.88 -12.80 -12.61
CA VAL A 163 -5.06 -11.46 -12.05
C VAL A 163 -5.59 -11.58 -10.62
N THR A 164 -4.78 -11.20 -9.64
CA THR A 164 -5.24 -11.08 -8.25
C THR A 164 -6.10 -9.83 -8.07
N PHE A 165 -7.14 -9.92 -7.24
CA PHE A 165 -8.05 -8.81 -6.96
C PHE A 165 -8.28 -8.60 -5.46
N SER A 166 -8.58 -7.37 -5.08
CA SER A 166 -8.82 -6.97 -3.69
C SER A 166 -10.22 -7.36 -3.21
N ARG A 167 -10.52 -7.16 -1.93
CA ARG A 167 -11.87 -7.41 -1.40
C ARG A 167 -12.93 -6.45 -1.95
N ASP A 168 -12.50 -5.40 -2.64
CA ASP A 168 -13.33 -4.45 -3.39
C ASP A 168 -13.38 -4.78 -4.89
N TYR A 169 -12.89 -5.97 -5.28
CA TYR A 169 -12.80 -6.46 -6.66
C TYR A 169 -11.99 -5.57 -7.61
N MET A 170 -11.02 -4.84 -7.07
CA MET A 170 -10.07 -4.05 -7.86
C MET A 170 -8.87 -4.93 -8.26
N PRO A 171 -8.41 -4.93 -9.52
CA PRO A 171 -7.20 -5.65 -9.90
C PRO A 171 -5.97 -5.07 -9.19
N MET A 172 -5.00 -5.95 -8.90
CA MET A 172 -3.81 -5.60 -8.10
C MET A 172 -2.52 -5.94 -8.85
N TRP A 173 -2.42 -7.19 -9.29
CA TRP A 173 -1.29 -7.70 -10.07
C TRP A 173 -1.79 -8.66 -11.14
N ARG A 174 -1.12 -8.66 -12.29
CA ARG A 174 -1.26 -9.68 -13.34
C ARG A 174 0.04 -10.48 -13.40
N SER A 175 -0.09 -11.81 -13.35
CA SER A 175 1.03 -12.73 -13.46
C SER A 175 0.86 -13.58 -14.73
N ALA A 176 1.84 -13.51 -15.60
CA ALA A 176 1.94 -14.31 -16.82
C ALA A 176 3.35 -14.94 -16.91
N ASN A 177 3.66 -15.63 -18.01
CA ASN A 177 4.92 -16.37 -18.18
C ASN A 177 6.17 -15.49 -18.09
N ASP A 178 6.05 -14.21 -18.40
CA ASP A 178 7.11 -13.19 -18.39
C ASP A 178 7.29 -12.50 -17.02
N GLY A 179 6.43 -12.81 -16.06
CA GLY A 179 6.53 -12.36 -14.67
C GLY A 179 5.25 -11.71 -14.16
N THR A 180 5.41 -10.92 -13.11
CA THR A 180 4.30 -10.21 -12.46
C THR A 180 4.42 -8.70 -12.61
N GLU A 181 3.34 -8.11 -13.13
CA GLU A 181 3.16 -6.68 -13.28
C GLU A 181 2.14 -6.13 -12.28
N ARG A 182 2.41 -4.92 -11.79
CA ARG A 182 1.48 -4.14 -10.97
C ARG A 182 0.41 -3.54 -11.88
N MET A 183 -0.87 -3.69 -11.51
CA MET A 183 -1.99 -3.18 -12.29
C MET A 183 -2.57 -1.89 -11.70
N ASP A 184 -3.25 -1.15 -12.56
CA ASP A 184 -4.07 -0.02 -12.17
C ASP A 184 -5.44 -0.51 -11.63
N PRO A 185 -5.88 -0.04 -10.45
CA PRO A 185 -7.05 -0.58 -9.77
C PRO A 185 -8.39 -0.25 -10.46
N TRP A 186 -8.39 0.68 -11.41
CA TRP A 186 -9.58 1.06 -12.19
C TRP A 186 -9.72 0.30 -13.51
N LEU A 187 -8.80 -0.63 -13.82
CA LEU A 187 -8.89 -1.40 -15.05
C LEU A 187 -10.05 -2.38 -14.98
N ARG A 188 -10.81 -2.42 -16.07
CA ARG A 188 -11.77 -3.49 -16.31
C ARG A 188 -11.00 -4.70 -16.83
N ILE A 189 -11.18 -5.83 -16.18
CA ILE A 189 -10.59 -7.10 -16.60
C ILE A 189 -11.61 -7.86 -17.44
N GLU A 190 -11.21 -8.22 -18.65
CA GLU A 190 -12.01 -8.96 -19.62
C GLU A 190 -11.51 -10.42 -19.69
N ASP A 191 -12.24 -11.27 -20.43
CA ASP A 191 -11.86 -12.67 -20.69
C ASP A 191 -11.60 -13.54 -19.44
N ILE A 192 -12.35 -13.29 -18.37
CA ILE A 192 -12.29 -14.08 -17.14
C ILE A 192 -12.89 -15.47 -17.38
N MET A 193 -12.05 -16.49 -17.39
CA MET A 193 -12.46 -17.89 -17.54
C MET A 193 -12.90 -18.50 -16.21
N SER A 194 -12.24 -18.14 -15.12
CA SER A 194 -12.59 -18.61 -13.78
C SER A 194 -12.23 -17.60 -12.70
N LYS A 195 -12.85 -17.76 -11.54
CA LYS A 195 -12.68 -16.92 -10.37
C LYS A 195 -12.53 -17.78 -9.14
N THR A 196 -11.52 -17.50 -8.33
CA THR A 196 -11.27 -18.18 -7.06
C THR A 196 -11.22 -17.16 -5.93
N HIS A 197 -11.84 -17.51 -4.80
CA HIS A 197 -11.81 -16.73 -3.56
C HIS A 197 -11.11 -17.53 -2.46
N PHE A 198 -10.13 -16.93 -1.80
CA PHE A 198 -9.41 -17.63 -0.73
C PHE A 198 -10.31 -17.91 0.48
N SER A 199 -11.25 -17.02 0.79
CA SER A 199 -12.22 -17.24 1.88
C SER A 199 -13.10 -18.47 1.65
N THR A 200 -13.56 -18.68 0.42
CA THR A 200 -14.38 -19.85 0.05
C THR A 200 -13.56 -21.14 0.16
N GLN A 201 -12.31 -21.14 -0.31
CA GLN A 201 -11.45 -22.32 -0.19
C GLN A 201 -11.02 -22.60 1.25
N ALA A 202 -10.84 -21.56 2.05
CA ALA A 202 -10.43 -21.67 3.44
C ALA A 202 -11.58 -22.02 4.39
N GLY A 203 -12.84 -21.80 3.98
CA GLY A 203 -14.02 -21.95 4.84
C GLY A 203 -14.10 -20.90 5.97
N THR A 204 -13.37 -19.78 5.86
CA THR A 204 -13.32 -18.72 6.86
C THR A 204 -13.18 -17.34 6.21
N VAL A 205 -13.62 -16.29 6.91
CA VAL A 205 -13.51 -14.89 6.48
C VAL A 205 -12.57 -14.07 7.37
N ASP A 206 -11.81 -14.71 8.25
CA ASP A 206 -10.82 -14.02 9.09
C ASP A 206 -9.58 -13.63 8.27
N TRP A 207 -9.51 -12.35 7.92
CA TRP A 207 -8.39 -11.74 7.19
C TRP A 207 -7.28 -11.19 8.10
N ALA A 208 -7.51 -11.14 9.42
CA ALA A 208 -6.53 -10.66 10.38
C ALA A 208 -5.50 -11.75 10.74
N GLY A 209 -5.93 -13.02 10.84
CA GLY A 209 -5.03 -14.12 11.18
C GLY A 209 -5.49 -15.52 10.77
N GLY A 210 -6.52 -15.65 9.94
CA GLY A 210 -7.08 -16.95 9.57
C GLY A 210 -6.48 -17.58 8.31
N ARG A 211 -6.90 -18.81 8.02
CA ARG A 211 -6.48 -19.60 6.86
C ARG A 211 -6.66 -18.87 5.51
N ALA A 212 -7.68 -18.02 5.38
CA ALA A 212 -7.86 -17.22 4.16
C ALA A 212 -6.69 -16.26 3.91
N ARG A 213 -6.17 -15.64 4.97
CA ARG A 213 -4.97 -14.79 4.93
C ARG A 213 -3.74 -15.61 4.57
N GLU A 214 -3.53 -16.76 5.21
CA GLU A 214 -2.40 -17.66 4.94
C GLU A 214 -2.37 -18.10 3.47
N MET A 215 -3.52 -18.50 2.93
CA MET A 215 -3.64 -18.88 1.51
C MET A 215 -3.34 -17.71 0.57
N ALA A 216 -3.83 -16.51 0.88
CA ALA A 216 -3.53 -15.31 0.10
C ALA A 216 -2.02 -14.97 0.13
N LEU A 217 -1.37 -15.08 1.29
CA LEU A 217 0.08 -14.86 1.43
C LEU A 217 0.88 -15.91 0.67
N ALA A 218 0.52 -17.19 0.77
CA ALA A 218 1.14 -18.27 0.02
C ALA A 218 1.02 -18.04 -1.49
N HIS A 219 -0.14 -17.59 -1.97
CA HIS A 219 -0.35 -17.28 -3.37
C HIS A 219 0.53 -16.13 -3.89
N LEU A 220 0.78 -15.11 -3.05
CA LEU A 220 1.72 -14.03 -3.37
C LEU A 220 3.16 -14.54 -3.45
N ASP A 221 3.55 -15.39 -2.49
CA ASP A 221 4.90 -15.97 -2.44
C ASP A 221 5.19 -16.91 -3.63
N GLU A 222 4.25 -17.79 -3.97
CA GLU A 222 4.32 -18.67 -5.15
C GLU A 222 4.57 -17.89 -6.45
N ARG A 223 4.02 -16.67 -6.54
CA ARG A 223 4.18 -15.76 -7.69
C ARG A 223 5.31 -14.76 -7.54
N ARG A 224 6.08 -14.84 -6.45
CA ARG A 224 7.19 -13.94 -6.13
C ARG A 224 6.77 -12.47 -6.12
N ILE A 225 5.56 -12.20 -5.64
CA ILE A 225 5.01 -10.84 -5.54
C ILE A 225 5.55 -10.20 -4.26
N THR A 226 6.57 -9.36 -4.43
CA THR A 226 7.24 -8.67 -3.30
C THR A 226 6.96 -7.17 -3.24
N CYS A 227 6.38 -6.60 -4.31
CA CYS A 227 6.03 -5.18 -4.39
C CYS A 227 4.57 -4.93 -4.00
N LEU A 228 4.25 -3.72 -3.54
CA LEU A 228 2.89 -3.31 -3.22
C LEU A 228 2.06 -3.06 -4.49
N PRO A 229 0.72 -3.28 -4.45
CA PRO A 229 -0.14 -2.96 -5.58
C PRO A 229 -0.40 -1.46 -5.63
N ARG A 230 -0.79 -0.93 -6.80
CA ARG A 230 -1.17 0.48 -6.94
C ARG A 230 -2.36 0.86 -6.06
N LEU A 231 -3.19 -0.11 -5.68
CA LEU A 231 -4.32 0.10 -4.78
C LEU A 231 -3.90 0.71 -3.43
N VAL A 232 -2.66 0.50 -2.97
CA VAL A 232 -2.17 1.14 -1.74
C VAL A 232 -2.12 2.67 -1.87
N ASP A 233 -1.91 3.20 -3.07
CA ASP A 233 -1.79 4.65 -3.32
C ASP A 233 -3.10 5.42 -3.02
N VAL A 234 -4.23 4.72 -2.88
CA VAL A 234 -5.54 5.34 -2.58
C VAL A 234 -5.62 5.91 -1.16
N MET A 235 -4.71 5.55 -0.24
CA MET A 235 -4.79 5.99 1.15
C MET A 235 -4.80 7.51 1.30
N GLY A 236 -4.15 8.24 0.39
CA GLY A 236 -4.22 9.71 0.36
C GLY A 236 -5.63 10.21 0.09
N GLU A 237 -6.28 9.63 -0.90
CA GLU A 237 -7.67 9.93 -1.27
C GLU A 237 -8.66 9.52 -0.18
N MET A 238 -8.39 8.46 0.58
CA MET A 238 -9.23 8.01 1.70
C MET A 238 -9.41 9.06 2.81
N LEU A 239 -8.47 10.00 2.95
CA LEU A 239 -8.57 11.09 3.93
C LEU A 239 -9.36 12.29 3.42
N ALA A 240 -9.63 12.35 2.12
CA ALA A 240 -10.28 13.49 1.51
C ALA A 240 -11.78 13.55 1.91
N PRO A 241 -12.38 14.76 1.96
CA PRO A 241 -13.80 14.89 2.23
C PRO A 241 -14.64 14.08 1.23
N PHE A 242 -15.75 13.51 1.73
CA PHE A 242 -16.76 12.76 0.96
C PHE A 242 -16.27 11.45 0.32
N VAL A 243 -15.13 10.91 0.73
CA VAL A 243 -14.69 9.56 0.35
C VAL A 243 -15.15 8.58 1.43
N GLU A 244 -16.03 7.65 1.06
CA GLU A 244 -16.62 6.69 2.00
C GLU A 244 -16.19 5.26 1.73
N THR A 245 -15.81 4.96 0.48
CA THR A 245 -15.39 3.64 0.06
C THR A 245 -14.02 3.67 -0.61
N VAL A 246 -13.38 2.50 -0.68
CA VAL A 246 -12.17 2.31 -1.49
C VAL A 246 -12.45 2.61 -2.97
N GLY A 247 -13.66 2.34 -3.45
CA GLY A 247 -14.07 2.65 -4.82
C GLY A 247 -14.06 4.15 -5.12
N ASP A 248 -14.58 4.98 -4.20
CA ASP A 248 -14.56 6.44 -4.33
C ASP A 248 -13.12 6.96 -4.39
N ALA A 249 -12.25 6.43 -3.52
CA ALA A 249 -10.84 6.77 -3.49
C ALA A 249 -10.11 6.38 -4.79
N VAL A 250 -10.40 5.20 -5.34
CA VAL A 250 -9.88 4.75 -6.64
C VAL A 250 -10.33 5.69 -7.77
N ALA A 251 -11.59 6.12 -7.77
CA ALA A 251 -12.11 7.04 -8.78
C ALA A 251 -11.38 8.40 -8.75
N ARG A 252 -11.12 8.94 -7.55
CA ARG A 252 -10.34 10.17 -7.38
C ARG A 252 -8.90 10.00 -7.83
N LEU A 253 -8.24 8.91 -7.42
CA LEU A 253 -6.87 8.60 -7.82
C LEU A 253 -6.72 8.50 -9.35
N ARG A 254 -7.72 7.90 -10.03
CA ARG A 254 -7.78 7.85 -11.49
C ARG A 254 -7.89 9.26 -12.09
N GLY A 255 -8.80 10.09 -11.56
CA GLY A 255 -8.98 11.48 -12.01
C GLY A 255 -7.68 12.28 -11.90
N ALA A 256 -7.01 12.22 -10.75
CA ALA A 256 -5.73 12.88 -10.53
C ALA A 256 -4.62 12.37 -11.47
N THR A 257 -4.62 11.07 -11.78
CA THR A 257 -3.65 10.50 -12.74
C THR A 257 -3.91 10.98 -14.17
N ALA A 258 -5.18 11.14 -14.57
CA ALA A 258 -5.54 11.62 -15.90
C ALA A 258 -5.25 13.13 -16.10
N GLU A 259 -5.30 13.93 -15.03
CA GLU A 259 -4.94 15.35 -15.08
C GLU A 259 -3.42 15.59 -15.14
N ALA A 260 -2.61 14.62 -14.71
CA ALA A 260 -1.15 14.71 -14.69
C ALA A 260 -0.45 14.17 -15.96
N ALA A 261 -1.21 13.55 -16.88
CA ALA A 261 -0.72 12.94 -18.12
C ALA A 261 -1.01 13.84 -19.34
#